data_AF-A0A844IXD9-F1
#
_entry.id   AF-A0A844IXD9-F1
#
_cell.length_a   1.000
_cell.length_b   1.000
_cell.length_c   1.000
_cell.angle_alpha   90.00
_cell.angle_beta   90.00
_cell.angle_gamma   90.00
#
_symmetry.space_group_name_H-M   'P 1'
#
loop_
_entity.id
_entity.type
_entity.pdbx_description
1 polymer ?
#
loop_
_entity_poly.entity_id
_entity_poly.type
_entity_poly.pdbx_seq_one_letter_code
_entity_poly.pdbx_strand_id
1 'polypeptide(L)' 'MNSKQKQSKKHQLIDEYGACCWWCGKSISIDMLTIEHLRPKSRGGSNSLENLRLACLTCNCSRGNSLFPPGVKVNVFK' A
#
# COMPACT_ATOMS: atom_id res chain seq x y z
N MET A 1 -8.95 6.13 8.94
CA MET A 1 -8.33 5.23 9.93
C MET A 1 -7.53 6.11 10.86
N ASN A 2 -7.73 5.98 12.17
CA ASN A 2 -6.95 6.74 13.15
C ASN A 2 -5.54 6.12 13.34
N SER A 3 -4.67 6.79 14.08
CA SER A 3 -3.27 6.38 14.26
C SER A 3 -3.13 5.02 14.96
N LYS A 4 -3.94 4.73 15.98
CA LYS A 4 -3.90 3.44 16.70
C LYS A 4 -4.29 2.27 15.79
N GLN A 5 -5.38 2.43 15.03
CA GLN A 5 -5.81 1.45 14.05
C GLN A 5 -4.76 1.26 12.95
N LYS A 6 -4.11 2.34 12.51
CA LYS A 6 -3.03 2.28 11.51
C LYS A 6 -1.86 1.44 12.01
N GLN A 7 -1.42 1.68 13.24
CA GLN A 7 -0.32 0.91 13.84
C GLN A 7 -0.69 -0.58 13.98
N SER A 8 -1.87 -0.88 14.51
CA SER A 8 -2.35 -2.26 14.66
C SER A 8 -2.41 -3.01 13.34
N LYS A 9 -2.95 -2.40 12.27
CA LYS A 9 -2.98 -3.02 10.93
C LYS A 9 -1.60 -3.15 10.32
N LYS A 10 -0.69 -2.20 10.58
CA LYS A 10 0.69 -2.28 10.10
C LYS A 10 1.37 -3.54 10.65
N HIS A 11 1.20 -3.82 11.94
CA HIS A 11 1.74 -5.05 12.54
C HIS A 11 1.10 -6.31 11.95
N GLN A 12 -0.24 -6.37 11.84
CA GLN A 12 -0.94 -7.51 11.21
C GLN A 12 -0.42 -7.82 9.79
N LEU A 13 -0.20 -6.78 8.98
CA LEU A 13 0.33 -6.95 7.63
C LEU A 13 1.79 -7.42 7.62
N ILE A 14 2.60 -7.00 8.60
CA ILE A 14 3.99 -7.46 8.73
C ILE A 14 4.01 -8.94 9.12
N ASP A 15 3.15 -9.34 10.06
CA ASP A 15 3.05 -10.73 10.51
C ASP A 15 2.58 -11.66 9.37
N GLU A 16 1.64 -11.19 8.55
CA GLU A 16 1.06 -11.98 7.45
C GLU A 16 1.92 -12.03 6.18
N TYR A 17 2.56 -10.92 5.80
CA TYR A 17 3.24 -10.77 4.50
C TYR A 17 4.75 -10.50 4.60
N GLY A 18 5.28 -10.30 5.81
CA GLY A 18 6.66 -9.88 6.03
C GLY A 18 6.90 -8.39 5.77
N ALA A 19 8.08 -7.91 6.16
CA ALA A 19 8.49 -6.52 6.02
C ALA A 19 9.01 -6.18 4.60
N CYS A 20 8.20 -6.46 3.58
CA CYS A 20 8.56 -6.23 2.18
C CYS A 20 7.55 -5.32 1.47
N CYS A 21 8.02 -4.59 0.46
CA CYS A 21 7.12 -3.81 -0.40
C CYS A 21 6.37 -4.75 -1.35
N TRP A 22 5.04 -4.69 -1.34
CA TRP A 22 4.15 -5.47 -2.21
C TRP A 22 4.40 -5.24 -3.70
N TRP A 23 4.83 -4.03 -4.09
CA TRP A 23 5.02 -3.68 -5.50
C TRP A 23 6.40 -4.07 -6.03
N CYS A 24 7.47 -3.71 -5.33
CA CYS A 24 8.84 -3.94 -5.82
C CYS A 24 9.56 -5.13 -5.18
N GLY A 25 8.94 -5.79 -4.20
CA GLY A 25 9.49 -6.96 -3.51
C GLY A 25 10.64 -6.69 -2.54
N LYS A 26 11.18 -5.46 -2.51
CA LYS A 26 12.31 -5.12 -1.64
C LYS A 26 11.93 -5.22 -0.16
N SER A 27 12.81 -5.79 0.66
CA SER A 27 12.72 -5.73 2.11
C SER A 27 12.98 -4.29 2.58
N ILE A 28 12.12 -3.79 3.46
CA ILE A 28 12.13 -2.41 3.94
C ILE A 28 12.13 -2.42 5.46
N SER A 29 12.86 -1.51 6.09
CA SER A 29 12.81 -1.35 7.54
C SER A 29 11.40 -0.98 7.99
N ILE A 30 11.00 -1.47 9.17
CA ILE A 30 9.62 -1.35 9.66
C ILE A 30 9.18 0.11 9.77
N ASP A 31 10.07 1.02 10.16
CA ASP A 31 9.83 2.46 10.25
C ASP A 31 9.53 3.10 8.88
N MET A 32 10.19 2.65 7.81
CA MET A 32 10.03 3.16 6.45
C MET A 32 8.87 2.51 5.67
N LEU A 33 8.28 1.44 6.21
CA LEU A 33 7.09 0.81 5.64
C LEU A 33 5.85 1.69 5.77
N THR A 34 5.11 1.80 4.66
CA THR A 34 3.81 2.48 4.61
C THR A 34 2.70 1.47 4.37
N ILE A 35 1.49 1.79 4.84
CA ILE A 35 0.28 1.04 4.48
C ILE A 35 -0.23 1.62 3.16
N GLU A 36 -0.43 0.74 2.19
CA GLU A 36 -0.99 1.00 0.87
C GLU A 36 -2.40 0.41 0.77
N HIS A 37 -3.31 1.14 0.13
CA HIS A 37 -4.65 0.64 -0.20
C HIS A 37 -4.68 0.13 -1.64
N LEU A 38 -4.90 -1.17 -1.90
CA LEU A 38 -4.92 -1.75 -3.25
C LEU A 38 -5.95 -1.06 -4.17
N ARG A 39 -7.15 -0.79 -3.67
CA ARG A 39 -8.07 0.22 -4.21
C ARG A 39 -7.91 1.50 -3.38
N PRO A 40 -7.50 2.64 -3.96
CA PRO A 40 -7.31 3.88 -3.21
C PRO A 40 -8.60 4.33 -2.50
N LYS A 41 -8.45 4.97 -1.33
CA LYS A 41 -9.61 5.48 -0.57
C LYS A 41 -10.46 6.46 -1.37
N SER A 42 -9.84 7.34 -2.15
CA SER A 42 -10.53 8.30 -3.02
C SER A 42 -11.36 7.63 -4.12
N ARG A 43 -11.14 6.34 -4.37
CA ARG A 43 -11.91 5.52 -5.31
C ARG A 43 -12.78 4.48 -4.60
N GLY A 44 -13.07 4.65 -3.30
CA GLY A 44 -13.94 3.75 -2.54
C GLY A 44 -13.24 2.53 -1.92
N GLY A 45 -11.93 2.58 -1.73
CA GLY A 45 -11.18 1.56 -1.01
C GLY A 45 -11.51 1.46 0.48
N SER A 46 -11.71 0.24 0.98
CA SER A 46 -11.94 -0.04 2.40
C SER A 46 -10.63 -0.03 3.20
N ASN A 47 -10.70 0.00 4.53
CA ASN A 47 -9.53 -0.25 5.37
C ASN A 47 -9.41 -1.74 5.78
N SER A 48 -10.16 -2.66 5.17
CA SER A 48 -10.07 -4.10 5.49
C SER A 48 -8.69 -4.64 5.12
N LEU A 49 -8.16 -5.63 5.86
CA LEU A 49 -6.84 -6.21 5.58
C LEU A 49 -6.70 -6.70 4.13
N GLU A 50 -7.78 -7.23 3.56
CA GLU A 50 -7.88 -7.65 2.15
C GLU A 50 -7.51 -6.53 1.15
N ASN A 51 -7.81 -5.28 1.49
CA ASN A 51 -7.50 -4.11 0.65
C ASN A 51 -6.20 -3.40 1.06
N LEU A 52 -5.48 -3.89 2.08
CA LEU A 52 -4.27 -3.26 2.57
C LEU A 52 -3.03 -4.09 2.24
N ARG A 53 -1.94 -3.41 1.90
CA ARG A 53 -0.61 -4.00 1.73
C ARG A 53 0.47 -3.09 2.30
N LEU A 54 1.68 -3.63 2.41
CA LEU A 54 2.87 -2.87 2.79
C LEU A 54 3.57 -2.36 1.53
N ALA A 55 4.01 -1.11 1.53
CA ALA A 55 4.75 -0.52 0.43
C ALA A 55 5.88 0.39 0.92
N CYS A 56 6.97 0.45 0.16
CA CYS A 56 7.97 1.50 0.37
C CYS A 56 7.39 2.86 -0.03
N LEU A 57 7.94 3.93 0.55
CA LEU A 57 7.50 5.30 0.28
C LEU A 57 7.54 5.62 -1.22
N THR A 58 8.60 5.24 -1.92
CA THR A 58 8.76 5.51 -3.36
C THR A 58 7.64 4.90 -4.20
N CYS A 59 7.33 3.62 -4.00
CA CYS A 59 6.27 2.94 -4.75
C CYS A 59 4.89 3.50 -4.40
N ASN A 60 4.61 3.74 -3.13
CA ASN A 60 3.35 4.34 -2.67
C ASN A 60 3.14 5.73 -3.30
N CYS A 61 4.13 6.62 -3.17
CA CYS A 61 4.08 7.96 -3.75
C CYS A 61 3.96 7.94 -5.28
N SER A 62 4.68 7.04 -5.96
CA SER A 62 4.60 6.89 -7.42
C SER A 62 3.22 6.41 -7.89
N ARG A 63 2.53 5.58 -7.09
CA ARG A 63 1.20 5.06 -7.43
C ARG A 63 0.10 6.09 -7.18
N GLY A 64 0.20 6.85 -6.10
CA GLY A 64 -0.78 7.85 -5.71
C GLY A 64 -2.19 7.26 -5.59
N ASN A 65 -3.16 7.84 -6.30
CA ASN A 65 -4.55 7.36 -6.33
C ASN A 65 -4.88 6.49 -7.57
N SER A 66 -3.87 5.93 -8.23
CA SER A 66 -4.06 5.02 -9.37
C SER A 66 -4.66 3.68 -8.93
N LEU A 67 -5.44 3.06 -9.82
CA LEU A 67 -5.90 1.68 -9.63
C LEU A 67 -4.85 0.65 -10.06
N PHE A 68 -3.77 1.09 -10.71
CA PHE A 68 -2.74 0.23 -11.29
C PHE A 68 -1.47 0.22 -10.42
N PRO A 69 -0.58 -0.77 -10.59
CA PRO A 69 0.73 -0.77 -9.94
C PRO A 69 1.55 0.49 -10.27
N PRO A 70 2.48 0.91 -9.39
CA PRO A 70 3.37 2.04 -9.66
C PRO A 70 4.21 1.79 -10.92
N GLY A 71 4.44 2.86 -11.69
CA GLY A 71 5.22 2.80 -12.93
C GLY A 71 4.48 2.27 -14.16
N VAL A 72 3.24 1.78 -14.02
CA VAL A 72 2.41 1.37 -15.17
C VAL A 72 1.78 2.59 -15.82
N LYS A 73 2.13 2.86 -17.09
CA LYS A 73 1.45 3.85 -17.92
C LYS A 73 0.23 3.21 -18.57
N VAL A 74 -0.95 3.48 -18.04
CA VAL A 74 -2.20 3.10 -18.72
C VAL A 74 -2.52 4.15 -19.77
N ASN A 75 -2.52 3.75 -21.04
CA ASN A 75 -3.19 4.51 -22.08
C ASN A 75 -4.68 4.36 -21.85
N VAL A 76 -5.25 5.29 -21.08
CA VAL A 76 -6.70 5.45 -21.05
C VAL A 76 -7.05 6.01 -22.41
N PHE A 77 -7.52 5.14 -23.32
CA PHE A 77 -8.03 5.57 -24.62
C PHE A 77 -9.08 6.65 -24.38
N LYS A 78 -8.87 7.81 -25.04
CA LYS A 78 -9.83 8.91 -25.10
C LYS A 78 -11.05 8.50 -25.91
#